data_AF-A0A1U8P9T9-F1
#
_entry.id   AF-A0A1U8P9T9-F1
#
_cell.length_a   1.000
_cell.length_b   1.000
_cell.length_c   1.000
_cell.angle_alpha   90.00
_cell.angle_beta   90.00
_cell.angle_gamma   90.00
#
_symmetry.space_group_name_H-M   'P 1'
#
loop_
_entity.id
_entity.type
_entity.pdbx_description
1 polymer ?
#
loop_
_entity_poly.entity_id
_entity_poly.type
_entity_poly.pdbx_seq_one_letter_code
_entity_poly.pdbx_strand_id
1 'polypeptide(L)'
;MLEDNSSIFNTSSDTEVVLHLITISKARPFFLRIVEACEKLEGAYSMVFVIKDKLVAVRDPHRFRPLVMGRRSNGAVVFSSESCALDLIETTYGRKVYPGEVLVADKKDGVQSVCLMPHPEPKQCIFEHIYFGLPNSVVFGRCVYESRHAFGEILAIEAPVDCDVMISVPDFGVEAE
;
A
#
# COMPACT_ATOMS: atom_id res chain seq x y z
N MET A 1 -22.67 17.77 -0.84
CA MET A 1 -21.76 16.65 -0.55
C MET A 1 -21.76 16.39 0.96
N LEU A 2 -21.76 15.13 1.43
CA LEU A 2 -21.83 14.61 2.81
C LEU A 2 -22.32 15.52 3.98
N GLU A 3 -21.69 16.67 4.20
CA GLU A 3 -22.13 17.75 5.10
C GLU A 3 -23.56 18.22 4.80
N ASP A 4 -23.93 18.35 3.52
CA ASP A 4 -25.29 18.72 3.09
C ASP A 4 -26.35 17.66 3.49
N ASN A 5 -25.90 16.43 3.78
CA ASN A 5 -26.75 15.32 4.24
C ASN A 5 -26.67 15.13 5.77
N SER A 6 -26.30 16.16 6.54
CA SER A 6 -26.20 16.11 8.01
C SER A 6 -25.21 15.07 8.55
N SER A 7 -24.18 14.72 7.78
CA SER A 7 -23.09 13.87 8.29
C SER A 7 -22.24 14.69 9.25
N ILE A 8 -22.11 14.22 10.49
CA ILE A 8 -21.28 14.85 11.52
C ILE A 8 -19.90 14.20 11.45
N PHE A 9 -18.89 15.00 11.16
CA PHE A 9 -17.48 14.59 11.16
C PHE A 9 -16.84 14.91 12.52
N ASN A 10 -16.11 13.95 13.07
CA ASN A 10 -15.38 14.11 14.33
C ASN A 10 -13.91 14.46 14.11
N THR A 11 -13.38 14.15 12.93
CA THR A 11 -11.98 14.33 12.53
C THR A 11 -11.89 14.92 11.14
N SER A 12 -10.70 15.39 10.77
CA SER A 12 -10.38 15.81 9.40
C SER A 12 -9.69 14.68 8.60
N SER A 13 -9.88 13.42 9.01
CA SER A 13 -9.22 12.27 8.38
C SER A 13 -10.01 11.79 7.15
N ASP A 14 -9.30 11.56 6.04
CA ASP A 14 -9.87 10.93 4.84
C ASP A 14 -10.54 9.57 5.17
N THR A 15 -10.03 8.86 6.18
CA THR A 15 -10.61 7.58 6.62
C THR A 15 -12.05 7.74 7.09
N GLU A 16 -12.37 8.85 7.77
CA GLU A 16 -13.75 9.13 8.21
C GLU A 16 -14.67 9.40 7.03
N VAL A 17 -14.18 10.10 5.99
CA VAL A 17 -14.91 10.31 4.74
C VAL A 17 -15.25 8.96 4.08
N VAL A 18 -14.29 8.04 4.02
CA VAL A 18 -14.51 6.68 3.49
C VAL A 18 -15.58 5.94 4.29
N LEU A 19 -15.53 6.01 5.62
CA LEU A 19 -16.54 5.38 6.48
C LEU A 19 -17.94 5.98 6.24
N HIS A 20 -18.06 7.30 6.10
CA HIS A 20 -19.33 7.92 5.75
C HIS A 20 -19.86 7.43 4.40
N LEU A 21 -19.01 7.35 3.37
CA LEU A 21 -19.40 6.81 2.05
C LEU A 21 -19.89 5.36 2.11
N ILE A 22 -19.27 4.53 2.96
CA ILE A 22 -19.71 3.15 3.19
C ILE A 22 -21.07 3.10 3.89
N THR A 23 -21.33 3.99 4.86
CA THR A 23 -22.59 3.99 5.63
C THR A 23 -23.81 4.38 4.79
N ILE A 24 -23.66 5.29 3.83
CA ILE A 24 -24.75 5.70 2.93
C ILE A 24 -25.05 4.65 1.85
N SER A 25 -24.12 3.74 1.56
CA SER A 25 -24.33 2.66 0.60
C SER A 25 -25.29 1.60 1.14
N LYS A 26 -26.22 1.17 0.28
CA LYS A 26 -27.21 0.12 0.58
C LYS A 26 -26.81 -1.25 0.02
N ALA A 27 -25.68 -1.35 -0.68
CA ALA A 27 -25.25 -2.55 -1.37
C ALA A 27 -25.11 -3.76 -0.43
N ARG A 28 -25.30 -4.96 -0.99
CA ARG A 28 -25.10 -6.24 -0.31
C ARG A 28 -24.42 -7.22 -1.27
N PRO A 29 -23.45 -8.02 -0.80
CA PRO A 29 -22.90 -8.11 0.56
C PRO A 29 -22.09 -6.87 1.00
N PHE A 30 -21.72 -6.76 2.30
CA PHE A 30 -21.12 -5.54 2.87
C PHE A 30 -19.87 -5.06 2.11
N PHE A 31 -19.03 -5.97 1.60
CA PHE A 31 -17.82 -5.57 0.86
C PHE A 31 -18.15 -4.75 -0.40
N LEU A 32 -19.33 -4.92 -1.01
CA LEU A 32 -19.74 -4.09 -2.15
C LEU A 32 -19.96 -2.63 -1.75
N ARG A 33 -20.27 -2.34 -0.49
CA ARG A 33 -20.33 -0.96 0.02
C ARG A 33 -18.95 -0.30 0.04
N ILE A 34 -17.91 -1.09 0.30
CA ILE A 34 -16.52 -0.63 0.23
C ILE A 34 -16.16 -0.35 -1.23
N VAL A 35 -16.54 -1.23 -2.16
CA VAL A 35 -16.35 -1.02 -3.60
C VAL A 35 -17.02 0.28 -4.04
N GLU A 36 -18.31 0.47 -3.78
CA GLU A 36 -19.06 1.69 -4.15
C GLU A 36 -18.49 2.96 -3.50
N ALA A 37 -17.94 2.85 -2.28
CA ALA A 37 -17.27 3.96 -1.65
C ALA A 37 -15.97 4.30 -2.38
N CYS A 38 -15.15 3.30 -2.70
CA CYS A 38 -13.88 3.47 -3.41
C CYS A 38 -14.06 4.00 -4.83
N GLU A 39 -15.14 3.66 -5.53
CA GLU A 39 -15.47 4.20 -6.86
C GLU A 39 -15.71 5.72 -6.86
N LYS A 40 -16.00 6.30 -5.69
CA LYS A 40 -16.20 7.76 -5.52
C LYS A 40 -14.94 8.48 -5.04
N LEU A 41 -13.87 7.75 -4.74
CA LEU A 41 -12.62 8.31 -4.24
C LEU A 41 -11.69 8.61 -5.41
N GLU A 42 -11.20 9.84 -5.45
CA GLU A 42 -10.10 10.23 -6.32
C GLU A 42 -8.86 10.46 -5.46
N GLY A 43 -7.78 9.73 -5.73
CA GLY A 43 -6.53 9.87 -4.99
C GLY A 43 -5.80 8.54 -4.76
N ALA A 44 -4.91 8.56 -3.77
CA ALA A 44 -4.06 7.44 -3.41
C ALA A 44 -4.54 6.79 -2.12
N TYR A 45 -4.73 5.47 -2.11
CA TYR A 45 -5.13 4.76 -0.91
C TYR A 45 -4.68 3.29 -0.94
N SER A 46 -4.25 2.82 0.22
CA SER A 46 -4.06 1.41 0.52
C SER A 46 -4.66 1.19 1.89
N MET A 47 -5.81 0.52 1.93
CA MET A 47 -6.66 0.43 3.12
C MET A 47 -6.89 -1.02 3.51
N VAL A 48 -7.02 -1.24 4.81
CA VAL A 48 -7.49 -2.50 5.38
C VAL A 48 -8.70 -2.23 6.26
N PHE A 49 -9.76 -3.02 6.07
CA PHE A 49 -10.99 -2.94 6.86
C PHE A 49 -11.19 -4.23 7.62
N VAL A 50 -11.53 -4.12 8.89
CA VAL A 50 -11.95 -5.25 9.72
C VAL A 50 -13.47 -5.19 9.87
N ILE A 51 -14.17 -6.24 9.44
CA ILE A 51 -15.63 -6.31 9.51
C ILE A 51 -16.01 -7.65 10.12
N LYS A 52 -16.48 -7.67 11.38
CA LYS A 52 -16.92 -8.87 12.11
C LYS A 52 -16.02 -10.10 11.91
N ASP A 53 -16.28 -10.92 10.89
CA ASP A 53 -15.62 -12.18 10.55
C ASP A 53 -14.65 -12.11 9.36
N LYS A 54 -14.45 -10.92 8.75
CA LYS A 54 -13.67 -10.71 7.52
C LYS A 54 -12.63 -9.60 7.67
N LEU A 55 -11.52 -9.77 6.96
CA LEU A 55 -10.49 -8.77 6.72
C LEU A 55 -10.52 -8.39 5.24
N VAL A 56 -10.70 -7.12 4.93
CA VAL A 56 -10.78 -6.61 3.55
C VAL A 56 -9.58 -5.73 3.27
N ALA A 57 -8.89 -5.95 2.16
CA ALA A 57 -7.76 -5.13 1.73
C ALA A 57 -8.08 -4.48 0.40
N VAL A 58 -7.87 -3.17 0.27
CA VAL A 58 -8.19 -2.41 -0.93
C VAL A 58 -7.01 -1.56 -1.33
N ARG A 59 -6.73 -1.51 -2.64
CA ARG A 59 -5.71 -0.64 -3.20
C ARG A 59 -6.28 0.23 -4.31
N ASP A 60 -5.84 1.48 -4.37
CA ASP A 60 -6.25 2.43 -5.40
C ASP A 60 -5.93 1.93 -6.83
N PRO A 61 -6.73 2.31 -7.84
CA PRO A 61 -6.51 1.92 -9.24
C PRO A 61 -5.16 2.37 -9.83
N HIS A 62 -4.55 3.44 -9.31
CA HIS A 62 -3.27 3.95 -9.80
C HIS A 62 -2.06 3.26 -9.17
N ARG A 63 -2.26 2.39 -8.18
CA ARG A 63 -1.19 1.70 -7.45
C ARG A 63 -0.22 2.68 -6.77
N PHE A 64 -0.72 3.80 -6.25
CA PHE A 64 0.15 4.86 -5.75
C PHE A 64 0.90 4.44 -4.48
N ARG A 65 0.17 3.88 -3.49
CA ARG A 65 0.76 3.37 -2.23
C ARG A 65 1.01 1.87 -2.27
N PRO A 66 2.03 1.35 -1.56
CA PRO A 66 2.32 -0.07 -1.50
C PRO A 66 1.37 -0.82 -0.58
N LEU A 67 1.00 -2.04 -0.99
CA LEU A 67 0.21 -2.97 -0.19
C LEU A 67 0.54 -4.40 -0.65
N VAL A 68 0.98 -5.22 0.28
CA VAL A 68 1.41 -6.60 0.07
C VAL A 68 0.64 -7.55 0.98
N MET A 69 0.54 -8.79 0.55
CA MET A 69 -0.11 -9.88 1.27
C MET A 69 0.89 -11.00 1.51
N GLY A 70 0.88 -11.55 2.72
CA GLY A 70 1.63 -12.74 3.11
C GLY A 70 0.77 -13.77 3.82
N ARG A 71 1.34 -14.96 4.01
CA ARG A 71 0.70 -16.06 4.74
C ARG A 71 1.65 -16.68 5.76
N ARG A 72 1.17 -16.88 6.99
CA ARG A 72 1.91 -17.58 8.05
C ARG A 72 1.76 -19.08 7.91
N SER A 73 2.66 -19.82 8.56
CA SER A 73 2.64 -21.30 8.61
C SER A 73 1.34 -21.88 9.15
N ASN A 74 0.66 -21.18 10.08
CA ASN A 74 -0.65 -21.56 10.61
C ASN A 74 -1.85 -21.18 9.69
N GLY A 75 -1.58 -20.69 8.48
CA GLY A 75 -2.59 -20.29 7.51
C GLY A 75 -3.10 -18.85 7.65
N ALA A 76 -2.69 -18.10 8.69
CA ALA A 76 -3.10 -16.71 8.90
C ALA A 76 -2.66 -15.81 7.74
N VAL A 77 -3.56 -14.93 7.31
CA VAL A 77 -3.34 -13.98 6.22
C VAL A 77 -2.96 -12.64 6.82
N VAL A 78 -1.92 -12.02 6.26
CA VAL A 78 -1.41 -10.71 6.71
C VAL A 78 -1.36 -9.77 5.52
N PHE A 79 -1.78 -8.53 5.74
CA PHE A 79 -1.56 -7.42 4.80
C PHE A 79 -0.64 -6.40 5.46
N SER A 80 0.26 -5.82 4.66
CA SER A 80 1.22 -4.82 5.13
C SER A 80 1.52 -3.82 4.02
N SER A 81 1.89 -2.58 4.38
CA SER A 81 2.40 -1.59 3.43
C SER A 81 3.73 -2.01 2.83
N GLU A 82 4.58 -2.70 3.60
CA GLU A 82 5.93 -3.13 3.19
C GLU A 82 6.19 -4.61 3.49
N SER A 83 7.09 -5.23 2.72
CA SER A 83 7.44 -6.65 2.89
C SER A 83 8.24 -6.92 4.17
N CYS A 84 9.06 -5.98 4.63
CA CYS A 84 9.89 -6.13 5.83
C CYS A 84 9.06 -6.45 7.08
N ALA A 85 7.82 -5.93 7.17
CA ALA A 85 6.92 -6.25 8.26
C ALA A 85 6.45 -7.70 8.21
N LEU A 86 6.32 -8.31 7.02
CA LEU A 86 6.01 -9.74 6.89
C LEU A 86 7.18 -10.59 7.37
N ASP A 87 8.41 -10.21 7.01
CA ASP A 87 9.63 -10.91 7.42
C ASP A 87 9.78 -10.89 8.94
N LEU A 88 9.53 -9.73 9.57
CA LEU A 88 9.60 -9.54 11.03
C LEU A 88 8.70 -10.51 11.82
N ILE A 89 7.54 -10.87 11.26
CA ILE A 89 6.57 -11.76 11.93
C ILE A 89 6.54 -13.16 11.32
N GLU A 90 7.62 -13.56 10.64
CA GLU A 90 7.79 -14.89 10.03
C GLU A 90 6.63 -15.26 9.10
N THR A 91 6.22 -14.30 8.27
CA THR A 91 5.15 -14.46 7.29
C THR A 91 5.74 -14.59 5.90
N THR A 92 5.46 -15.70 5.21
CA THR A 92 5.90 -15.89 3.84
C THR A 92 5.21 -14.88 2.92
N TYR A 93 6.00 -14.10 2.18
CA TYR A 93 5.49 -13.19 1.17
C TYR A 93 4.68 -13.97 0.12
N GLY A 94 3.44 -13.52 -0.13
CA GLY A 94 2.56 -14.12 -1.13
C GLY A 94 2.60 -13.34 -2.43
N ARG A 95 2.01 -12.13 -2.41
CA ARG A 95 1.98 -11.23 -3.56
C ARG A 95 1.61 -9.81 -3.16
N LYS A 96 1.84 -8.85 -4.06
CA LYS A 96 1.22 -7.52 -4.01
C LYS A 96 -0.29 -7.59 -4.19
N VAL A 97 -1.01 -6.69 -3.53
CA VAL A 97 -2.41 -6.38 -3.87
C VAL A 97 -2.40 -5.59 -5.18
N TYR A 98 -3.18 -6.02 -6.18
CA TYR A 98 -3.22 -5.42 -7.51
C TYR A 98 -3.87 -4.03 -7.48
N PRO A 99 -3.61 -3.17 -8.49
CA PRO A 99 -4.26 -1.86 -8.59
C PRO A 99 -5.77 -2.06 -8.72
N GLY A 100 -6.54 -1.31 -7.93
CA GLY A 100 -7.99 -1.40 -7.94
C GLY A 100 -8.56 -2.70 -7.34
N GLU A 101 -7.71 -3.55 -6.76
CA GLU A 101 -8.13 -4.87 -6.27
C GLU A 101 -8.75 -4.77 -4.87
N VAL A 102 -9.81 -5.56 -4.66
CA VAL A 102 -10.44 -5.79 -3.35
C VAL A 102 -10.22 -7.24 -2.90
N LEU A 103 -9.28 -7.35 -1.96
CA LEU A 103 -9.05 -8.36 -0.92
C LEU A 103 -10.26 -8.68 -0.04
N VAL A 104 -10.82 -9.89 0.00
CA VAL A 104 -11.62 -10.35 1.14
C VAL A 104 -11.02 -11.63 1.68
N ALA A 105 -10.62 -11.63 2.95
CA ALA A 105 -10.11 -12.79 3.66
C ALA A 105 -11.05 -13.17 4.81
N ASP A 106 -11.48 -14.42 4.85
CA ASP A 106 -12.25 -14.99 5.96
C ASP A 106 -11.85 -16.44 6.27
N LYS A 107 -12.42 -16.98 7.36
CA LYS A 107 -12.10 -18.34 7.83
C LYS A 107 -12.66 -19.46 6.96
N LYS A 108 -13.73 -19.19 6.21
CA LYS A 108 -14.50 -20.22 5.50
C LYS A 108 -13.98 -20.39 4.08
N ASP A 109 -13.89 -19.30 3.35
CA ASP A 109 -13.59 -19.28 1.92
C ASP A 109 -12.13 -18.84 1.64
N GLY A 110 -11.39 -18.46 2.69
CA GLY A 110 -9.99 -18.06 2.58
C GLY A 110 -9.84 -16.66 1.99
N VAL A 111 -8.87 -16.46 1.10
CA VAL A 111 -8.65 -15.17 0.43
C VAL A 111 -9.30 -15.19 -0.95
N GLN A 112 -10.16 -14.21 -1.22
CA GLN A 112 -10.84 -14.02 -2.48
C GLN A 112 -10.60 -12.62 -3.04
N SER A 113 -10.35 -12.54 -4.34
CA SER A 113 -10.38 -11.27 -5.08
C SER A 113 -11.80 -11.06 -5.59
N VAL A 114 -12.52 -10.13 -4.96
CA VAL A 114 -13.97 -9.96 -5.18
C VAL A 114 -14.30 -8.81 -6.12
N CYS A 115 -13.34 -7.93 -6.38
CA CYS A 115 -13.48 -6.81 -7.30
C CYS A 115 -12.09 -6.42 -7.83
N LEU A 116 -12.07 -6.04 -9.11
CA LEU A 116 -10.93 -5.40 -9.76
C LEU A 116 -11.46 -4.18 -10.50
N MET A 117 -11.32 -3.02 -9.88
CA MET A 117 -11.73 -1.75 -10.49
C MET A 117 -10.93 -1.50 -11.77
N PRO A 118 -11.51 -0.83 -12.79
CA PRO A 118 -10.75 -0.39 -13.95
C PRO A 118 -9.53 0.40 -13.50
N HIS A 119 -8.34 -0.05 -13.91
CA HIS A 119 -7.08 0.54 -13.47
C HIS A 119 -6.29 1.02 -14.69
N PRO A 120 -6.01 2.33 -14.78
CA PRO A 120 -5.18 2.90 -15.83
C PRO A 120 -3.70 2.52 -15.61
N GLU A 121 -2.80 3.12 -16.39
CA GLU A 121 -1.37 2.94 -16.16
C GLU A 121 -0.98 3.27 -14.70
N PRO A 122 -0.21 2.38 -14.03
CA PRO A 122 0.24 2.63 -12.66
C PRO A 122 1.05 3.92 -12.53
N LYS A 123 0.75 4.71 -11.49
CA LYS A 123 1.50 5.90 -11.08
C LYS A 123 2.04 5.69 -9.67
N GLN A 124 3.01 4.77 -9.58
CA GLN A 124 3.62 4.37 -8.31
C GLN A 124 4.45 5.51 -7.72
N CYS A 125 4.39 5.68 -6.40
CA CYS A 125 5.14 6.73 -5.73
C CYS A 125 6.65 6.43 -5.75
N ILE A 126 7.42 7.14 -6.58
CA ILE A 126 8.88 6.97 -6.67
C ILE A 126 9.58 7.29 -5.34
N PHE A 127 8.98 8.14 -4.51
CA PHE A 127 9.52 8.46 -3.18
C PHE A 127 9.58 7.27 -2.23
N GLU A 128 8.84 6.18 -2.50
CA GLU A 128 9.02 4.92 -1.77
C GLU A 128 10.42 4.32 -2.00
N HIS A 129 11.01 4.51 -3.19
CA HIS A 129 12.38 4.07 -3.49
C HIS A 129 13.42 5.10 -3.08
N ILE A 130 13.11 6.39 -3.20
CA ILE A 130 14.04 7.47 -2.86
C ILE A 130 14.23 7.56 -1.34
N TYR A 131 13.15 7.46 -0.55
CA TYR A 131 13.20 7.86 0.86
C TYR A 131 12.33 7.02 1.81
N PHE A 132 11.05 6.80 1.50
CA PHE A 132 10.11 6.26 2.49
C PHE A 132 10.29 4.77 2.80
N GLY A 133 10.54 3.94 1.79
CA GLY A 133 10.66 2.51 1.98
C GLY A 133 11.92 2.14 2.73
N LEU A 134 11.86 1.08 3.54
CA LEU A 134 13.04 0.57 4.19
C LEU A 134 13.94 -0.19 3.20
N PRO A 135 15.28 -0.16 3.34
CA PRO A 135 16.21 -0.81 2.43
C PRO A 135 15.96 -2.32 2.25
N ASN A 136 15.51 -2.99 3.33
CA ASN A 136 15.18 -4.41 3.35
C ASN A 136 13.76 -4.71 2.83
N SER A 137 13.06 -3.72 2.26
CA SER A 137 11.75 -3.90 1.64
C SER A 137 11.85 -4.13 0.13
N VAL A 138 10.94 -4.95 -0.39
CA VAL A 138 10.64 -5.06 -1.82
C VAL A 138 9.38 -4.24 -2.10
N VAL A 139 9.57 -3.01 -2.56
CA VAL A 139 8.47 -2.10 -2.87
C VAL A 139 8.22 -2.11 -4.37
N PHE A 140 6.94 -2.22 -4.75
CA PHE A 140 6.51 -2.30 -6.16
C PHE A 140 7.14 -3.44 -7.00
N GLY A 141 7.81 -4.40 -6.37
CA GLY A 141 8.54 -5.49 -7.02
C GLY A 141 10.02 -5.21 -7.26
N ARG A 142 10.58 -4.15 -6.68
CA ARG A 142 12.01 -3.82 -6.72
C ARG A 142 12.57 -3.71 -5.31
N CYS A 143 13.81 -4.16 -5.14
CA CYS A 143 14.53 -3.96 -3.88
C CYS A 143 14.82 -2.46 -3.69
N VAL A 144 14.49 -1.93 -2.51
CA VAL A 144 14.75 -0.52 -2.19
C VAL A 144 16.25 -0.26 -2.12
N TYR A 145 17.02 -1.16 -1.48
CA TYR A 145 18.48 -1.08 -1.42
C TYR A 145 19.12 -0.95 -2.82
N GLU A 146 18.80 -1.88 -3.73
CA GLU A 146 19.37 -1.86 -5.09
C GLU A 146 19.00 -0.59 -5.86
N SER A 147 17.80 -0.06 -5.62
CA SER A 147 17.37 1.20 -6.25
C SER A 147 18.24 2.37 -5.77
N ARG A 148 18.54 2.45 -4.47
CA ARG A 148 19.35 3.53 -3.88
C ARG A 148 20.82 3.44 -4.26
N HIS A 149 21.38 2.23 -4.27
CA HIS A 149 22.74 1.99 -4.73
C HIS A 149 22.91 2.46 -6.18
N ALA A 150 21.96 2.10 -7.06
CA ALA A 150 21.96 2.57 -8.44
C ALA A 150 21.84 4.10 -8.56
N PHE A 151 21.11 4.77 -7.65
CA PHE A 151 21.05 6.24 -7.63
C PHE A 151 22.42 6.85 -7.29
N GLY A 152 23.17 6.24 -6.36
CA GLY A 152 24.55 6.63 -6.05
C GLY A 152 25.49 6.49 -7.26
N GLU A 153 25.43 5.33 -7.94
CA GLU A 153 26.21 5.08 -9.17
C GLU A 153 25.92 6.11 -10.27
N ILE A 154 24.64 6.42 -10.48
CA ILE A 154 24.21 7.44 -11.46
C ILE A 154 24.75 8.82 -11.06
N LEU A 155 24.66 9.19 -9.78
CA LEU A 155 25.15 10.48 -9.31
C LEU A 155 26.67 10.63 -9.50
N ALA A 156 27.43 9.55 -9.26
CA ALA A 156 28.87 9.53 -9.48
C ALA A 156 29.25 9.70 -10.96
N ILE A 157 28.42 9.21 -11.89
CA ILE A 157 28.60 9.37 -13.34
C ILE A 157 28.20 10.77 -13.80
N GLU A 158 27.06 11.28 -13.35
CA GLU A 158 26.49 12.55 -13.83
C GLU A 158 27.19 13.77 -13.24
N ALA A 159 27.70 13.67 -12.01
CA ALA A 159 28.32 14.78 -11.29
C ALA A 159 29.61 14.35 -10.55
N PRO A 160 30.64 13.88 -11.28
CA PRO A 160 31.90 13.49 -10.65
C PRO A 160 32.63 14.70 -10.07
N VAL A 161 33.34 14.48 -8.96
CA VAL A 161 34.21 15.47 -8.32
C VAL A 161 35.47 14.80 -7.80
N ASP A 162 36.60 15.51 -7.86
CA ASP A 162 37.83 15.05 -7.22
C ASP A 162 37.68 15.16 -5.70
N CYS A 163 37.78 14.04 -5.00
CA CYS A 163 37.58 13.96 -3.56
C CYS A 163 38.42 12.85 -2.95
N ASP A 164 38.84 13.05 -1.70
CA ASP A 164 39.63 12.04 -0.97
C ASP A 164 38.74 10.94 -0.38
N VAL A 165 37.52 11.29 0.03
CA VAL A 165 36.58 10.40 0.73
C VAL A 165 35.15 10.80 0.37
N MET A 166 34.29 9.80 0.22
CA MET A 166 32.84 9.96 0.16
C MET A 166 32.25 9.36 1.44
N ILE A 167 31.24 10.04 2.01
CA ILE A 167 30.57 9.61 3.23
C ILE A 167 29.06 9.78 3.08
N SER A 168 28.31 8.84 3.62
CA SER A 168 26.86 8.95 3.74
C SER A 168 26.42 9.78 4.96
N VAL A 169 25.20 10.32 4.90
CA VAL A 169 24.49 10.88 6.06
C VAL A 169 23.64 9.77 6.67
N PRO A 170 23.92 9.33 7.91
CA PRO A 170 23.10 8.31 8.58
C PRO A 170 21.67 8.83 8.84
N ASP A 171 20.62 8.02 8.75
CA ASP A 171 20.58 6.58 8.41
C ASP A 171 20.12 6.31 6.96
N PHE A 172 19.92 7.36 6.15
CA PHE A 172 19.16 7.29 4.89
C PHE A 172 20.03 7.32 3.62
N GLY A 173 21.30 7.73 3.73
CA GLY A 173 22.23 7.81 2.60
C GLY A 173 23.19 6.64 2.50
N VAL A 174 23.19 5.72 3.47
CA VAL A 174 24.19 4.64 3.56
C VAL A 174 24.11 3.67 2.39
N GLU A 175 22.91 3.46 1.83
CA GLU A 175 22.74 2.58 0.67
C GLU A 175 23.09 3.22 -0.67
N ALA A 176 23.27 4.55 -0.70
CA ALA A 176 23.66 5.30 -1.91
C ALA A 176 25.17 5.56 -1.96
N GLU A 177 25.92 5.03 -1.00
CA GLU A 177 27.38 5.05 -0.91
C GLU A 177 28.03 4.01 -1.83
#